data_AF-A0A7W5E1D3-F1
#
_entry.id   AF-A0A7W5E1D3-F1
#
_cell.length_a   1.000
_cell.length_b   1.000
_cell.length_c   1.000
_cell.angle_alpha   90.00
_cell.angle_beta   90.00
_cell.angle_gamma   90.00
#
_symmetry.space_group_name_H-M   'P 1'
#
loop_
_entity.id
_entity.type
_entity.pdbx_description
1 polymer ?
#
loop_
_entity_poly.entity_id
_entity_poly.type
_entity_poly.pdbx_seq_one_letter_code
_entity_poly.pdbx_strand_id
1 'polypeptide(L)'
;MKFLMRMIAMVCVATCLTQLILFGYFVFQGTLDGASATKVLALVNGIDISGNQLRQIMREGEDREQPDFDEILEARQRQSLDIDMRLRSQREFKDELSVMLASLRSERERFDERRESFDRRLEEIRKGAQEEGIREVQRTLQALEAEQSKELLLRMFDDKRIDDVVNIIQAMPIDKRKDILAEFASVEEQDKLHEILRRIGDGMPTTTVIDDAQGR
;
A
#
# COMPACT_ATOMS: atom_id res chain seq x y z
N MET A 1 -32.57 44.02 -54.27
CA MET A 1 -32.86 42.81 -53.48
C MET A 1 -33.81 41.80 -54.14
N LYS A 2 -34.90 42.19 -54.81
CA LYS A 2 -35.84 41.22 -55.46
C LYS A 2 -35.22 40.39 -56.61
N PHE A 3 -34.19 40.90 -57.30
CA PHE A 3 -33.55 40.19 -58.41
C PHE A 3 -32.65 39.03 -57.95
N LEU A 4 -31.94 39.19 -56.82
CA LEU A 4 -31.02 38.18 -56.29
C LEU A 4 -31.76 36.94 -55.76
N MET A 5 -32.90 37.12 -55.09
CA MET A 5 -33.74 36.02 -54.61
C MET A 5 -34.28 35.14 -55.76
N ARG A 6 -34.62 35.75 -56.91
CA ARG A 6 -35.13 35.01 -58.07
C ARG A 6 -34.07 34.13 -58.72
N MET A 7 -32.81 34.58 -58.74
CA MET A 7 -31.69 33.78 -59.28
C MET A 7 -31.40 32.56 -58.41
N ILE A 8 -31.40 32.71 -57.07
CA ILE A 8 -31.18 31.58 -56.15
C ILE A 8 -32.32 30.55 -56.27
N ALA A 9 -33.58 31.02 -56.33
CA ALA A 9 -34.72 30.13 -56.52
C ALA A 9 -34.65 29.36 -57.86
N MET A 10 -34.25 30.03 -58.95
CA MET A 10 -34.10 29.39 -60.26
C MET A 10 -33.01 28.29 -60.24
N VAL A 11 -31.88 28.55 -59.58
CA VAL A 11 -30.80 27.55 -59.43
C VAL A 11 -31.30 26.35 -58.63
N CYS A 12 -31.93 26.55 -57.47
CA CYS A 12 -32.48 25.45 -56.68
C CYS A 12 -33.50 24.60 -57.45
N VAL A 13 -34.41 25.25 -58.19
CA VAL A 13 -35.39 24.52 -59.01
C VAL A 13 -34.69 23.72 -60.10
N ALA A 14 -33.68 24.28 -60.75
CA ALA A 14 -32.90 23.57 -61.76
C ALA A 14 -32.17 22.33 -61.20
N THR A 15 -31.60 22.42 -60.00
CA THR A 15 -30.92 21.28 -59.34
C THR A 15 -31.90 20.17 -58.98
N CYS A 16 -33.07 20.51 -58.43
CA CYS A 16 -34.09 19.53 -58.12
C CYS A 16 -34.60 18.82 -59.38
N LEU A 17 -34.75 19.56 -60.49
CA LEU A 17 -35.21 18.99 -61.76
C LEU A 17 -34.17 18.05 -62.39
N THR A 18 -32.89 18.40 -62.32
CA THR A 18 -31.81 17.51 -62.80
C THR A 18 -31.72 16.23 -61.99
N GLN A 19 -31.86 16.31 -60.66
CA GLN A 19 -31.89 15.12 -59.80
C GLN A 19 -33.08 14.20 -60.15
N LEU A 20 -34.24 14.78 -60.44
CA LEU A 20 -35.45 14.01 -60.80
C LEU A 20 -35.29 13.31 -62.16
N ILE A 21 -34.67 13.97 -63.13
CA ILE A 21 -34.36 13.39 -64.46
C ILE A 21 -33.34 12.25 -64.33
N LEU A 22 -32.26 12.44 -63.55
CA LEU A 22 -31.26 11.40 -63.32
C LEU A 22 -31.87 10.17 -62.64
N PHE A 23 -32.69 10.40 -61.61
CA PHE A 23 -33.38 9.32 -60.91
C PHE A 23 -34.36 8.59 -61.83
N GLY A 24 -35.13 9.33 -62.64
CA GLY A 24 -36.00 8.76 -63.65
C GLY A 24 -35.24 7.94 -64.71
N TYR A 25 -34.08 8.43 -65.16
CA TYR A 25 -33.23 7.72 -66.11
C TYR A 25 -32.72 6.39 -65.53
N PHE A 26 -32.22 6.38 -64.28
CA PHE A 26 -31.76 5.16 -63.61
C PHE A 26 -32.89 4.14 -63.38
N VAL A 27 -34.11 4.60 -63.10
CA VAL A 27 -35.29 3.72 -62.98
C VAL A 27 -35.66 3.13 -64.35
N PHE A 28 -35.64 3.95 -65.41
CA PHE A 28 -36.00 3.49 -66.77
C PHE A 28 -34.95 2.56 -67.39
N GLN A 29 -33.68 2.72 -67.02
CA GLN A 29 -32.59 1.85 -67.49
C GLN A 29 -32.57 0.47 -66.79
N GLY A 30 -33.49 0.23 -65.83
CA GLY A 30 -33.70 -1.09 -65.22
C GLY A 30 -32.54 -1.59 -64.35
N THR A 31 -31.59 -0.72 -63.97
CA THR A 31 -30.39 -1.11 -63.19
C THR A 31 -30.68 -1.30 -61.69
N LEU A 32 -31.88 -0.94 -61.24
CA LEU A 32 -32.39 -1.17 -59.89
C LEU A 32 -33.06 -2.55 -59.78
N ASP A 33 -32.32 -3.60 -60.16
CA ASP A 33 -32.71 -4.98 -59.85
C ASP A 33 -32.21 -5.37 -58.45
N GLY A 34 -32.92 -6.27 -57.75
CA GLY A 34 -32.61 -6.68 -56.38
C GLY A 34 -31.19 -7.26 -56.21
N ALA A 35 -30.58 -7.72 -57.30
CA ALA A 35 -29.19 -8.17 -57.36
C ALA A 35 -28.16 -7.02 -57.26
N SER A 36 -28.50 -5.80 -57.69
CA SER A 36 -27.63 -4.62 -57.53
C SER A 36 -27.69 -4.10 -56.09
N ALA A 37 -28.87 -4.13 -55.47
CA ALA A 37 -29.04 -3.71 -54.07
C ALA A 37 -28.28 -4.61 -53.09
N THR A 38 -28.28 -5.93 -53.33
CA THR A 38 -27.52 -6.89 -52.51
C THR A 38 -26.01 -6.75 -52.70
N LYS A 39 -25.53 -6.47 -53.92
CA LYS A 39 -24.10 -6.18 -54.17
C LYS A 39 -23.63 -4.90 -53.48
N VAL A 40 -24.45 -3.85 -53.50
CA VAL A 40 -24.15 -2.60 -52.79
C VAL A 40 -24.17 -2.81 -51.28
N LEU A 41 -25.14 -3.57 -50.74
CA LEU A 41 -25.22 -3.89 -49.31
C LEU A 41 -24.06 -4.77 -48.83
N ALA A 42 -23.59 -5.71 -49.66
CA ALA A 42 -22.43 -6.54 -49.37
C ALA A 42 -21.12 -5.73 -49.43
N LEU A 43 -20.99 -4.82 -50.40
CA LEU A 43 -19.84 -3.92 -50.52
C LEU A 43 -19.75 -2.94 -49.32
N VAL A 44 -20.89 -2.44 -48.84
CA VAL A 44 -20.95 -1.58 -47.64
C VAL A 44 -20.62 -2.36 -46.36
N ASN A 45 -20.91 -3.66 -46.31
CA ASN A 45 -20.48 -4.55 -45.22
C ASN A 45 -19.02 -5.07 -45.39
N GLY A 46 -18.28 -4.59 -46.39
CA GLY A 46 -16.87 -4.91 -46.58
C GLY A 46 -16.58 -6.32 -47.13
N ILE A 47 -17.60 -7.02 -47.64
CA ILE A 47 -17.44 -8.33 -48.27
C ILE A 47 -17.52 -8.16 -49.79
N ASP A 48 -16.36 -8.08 -50.44
CA ASP A 48 -16.29 -8.08 -51.90
C ASP A 48 -16.44 -9.52 -52.42
N ILE A 49 -17.69 -9.99 -52.55
CA ILE A 49 -17.98 -11.25 -53.27
C ILE A 49 -17.88 -10.99 -54.78
N SER A 50 -16.75 -10.43 -55.22
CA SER A 50 -16.38 -10.46 -56.63
C SER A 50 -15.78 -11.85 -56.90
N GLY A 51 -16.25 -12.54 -57.95
CA GLY A 51 -15.73 -13.87 -58.32
C GLY A 51 -14.22 -13.92 -58.60
N ASN A 52 -13.52 -12.78 -58.53
CA ASN A 52 -12.08 -12.66 -58.65
C ASN A 52 -11.35 -13.00 -57.34
N GLN A 53 -11.90 -12.66 -56.17
CA GLN A 53 -11.28 -12.97 -54.88
C GLN A 53 -11.33 -14.49 -54.60
N LEU A 54 -12.45 -15.14 -54.94
CA LEU A 54 -12.59 -16.60 -54.81
C LEU A 54 -11.63 -17.34 -55.76
N ARG A 55 -11.46 -16.86 -57.00
CA ARG A 55 -10.49 -17.41 -57.96
C ARG A 55 -9.04 -17.19 -57.53
N GLN A 56 -8.75 -16.08 -56.86
CA GLN A 56 -7.42 -15.79 -56.32
C GLN A 56 -7.06 -16.76 -55.19
N ILE A 57 -7.96 -17.00 -54.24
CA ILE A 57 -7.76 -17.95 -53.14
C ILE A 57 -7.59 -19.39 -53.67
N MET A 58 -8.34 -19.78 -54.71
CA MET A 58 -8.21 -21.11 -55.30
C MET A 58 -6.87 -21.31 -56.03
N ARG A 59 -6.39 -20.32 -56.80
CA ARG A 59 -5.06 -20.37 -57.43
C ARG A 59 -3.93 -20.40 -56.39
N GLU A 60 -4.07 -19.62 -55.32
CA GLU A 60 -3.09 -19.58 -54.23
C GLU A 60 -3.08 -20.86 -53.36
N GLY A 61 -4.13 -21.68 -53.47
CA GLY A 61 -4.22 -23.01 -52.87
C GLY A 61 -3.66 -24.13 -53.77
N GLU A 62 -3.75 -24.00 -55.09
CA GLU A 62 -3.22 -24.98 -56.06
C GLU A 62 -1.69 -24.98 -56.16
N ASP A 63 -1.04 -23.83 -55.96
CA ASP A 63 0.43 -23.68 -56.04
C ASP A 63 1.18 -24.04 -54.74
N ARG A 64 0.52 -24.66 -53.75
CA ARG A 64 1.20 -25.10 -52.52
C ARG A 64 1.77 -26.49 -52.70
N GLU A 65 3.10 -26.59 -52.77
CA GLU A 65 3.82 -27.85 -52.64
C GLU A 65 3.38 -28.54 -51.34
N GLN A 66 2.86 -29.77 -51.47
CA GLN A 66 2.49 -30.57 -50.29
C GLN A 66 3.78 -31.14 -49.69
N PRO A 67 4.03 -30.92 -48.39
CA PRO A 67 5.26 -31.37 -47.76
C PRO A 67 5.34 -32.90 -47.77
N ASP A 68 6.56 -33.42 -47.96
CA ASP A 68 6.82 -34.85 -47.89
C ASP A 68 6.71 -35.35 -46.44
N PHE A 69 6.46 -36.65 -46.26
CA PHE A 69 6.30 -37.24 -44.93
C PHE A 69 7.51 -37.00 -44.02
N ASP A 70 8.71 -37.07 -44.57
CA ASP A 70 9.97 -36.86 -43.85
C ASP A 70 10.12 -35.40 -43.40
N GLU A 71 9.68 -34.43 -44.20
CA GLU A 71 9.68 -33.00 -43.82
C GLU A 71 8.72 -32.72 -42.66
N ILE A 72 7.55 -33.34 -42.66
CA ILE A 72 6.58 -33.24 -41.56
C ILE A 72 7.17 -33.86 -40.28
N LEU A 73 7.84 -35.01 -40.41
CA LEU A 73 8.45 -35.70 -39.27
C LEU A 73 9.58 -34.85 -38.67
N GLU A 74 10.45 -34.28 -39.49
CA GLU A 74 11.54 -33.41 -39.04
C GLU A 74 11.00 -32.13 -38.39
N ALA A 75 9.98 -31.49 -38.98
CA ALA A 75 9.34 -30.31 -38.41
C ALA A 75 8.75 -30.61 -37.02
N ARG A 76 8.08 -31.76 -36.86
CA ARG A 76 7.54 -32.20 -35.56
C ARG A 76 8.62 -32.48 -34.53
N GLN A 77 9.73 -33.10 -34.94
CA GLN A 77 10.86 -33.35 -34.04
C GLN A 77 11.48 -32.03 -33.54
N ARG A 78 11.71 -31.07 -34.43
CA ARG A 78 12.22 -29.74 -34.06
C ARG A 78 11.26 -29.00 -33.12
N GLN A 79 9.96 -29.07 -33.39
CA GLN A 79 8.95 -28.48 -32.53
C GLN A 79 8.91 -29.13 -31.14
N SER A 80 9.01 -30.46 -31.06
CA SER A 80 9.07 -31.16 -29.78
C SER A 80 10.29 -30.73 -28.97
N LEU A 81 11.45 -30.61 -29.63
CA LEU A 81 12.68 -30.17 -28.98
C LEU A 81 12.57 -28.73 -28.45
N ASP A 82 12.00 -27.80 -29.22
CA ASP A 82 11.77 -26.42 -28.77
C ASP A 82 10.83 -26.37 -27.56
N ILE A 83 9.76 -27.16 -27.57
CA ILE A 83 8.84 -27.28 -26.42
C ILE A 83 9.57 -27.81 -25.19
N ASP A 84 10.39 -28.85 -25.33
CA ASP A 84 11.14 -29.43 -24.22
C ASP A 84 12.18 -28.44 -23.65
N MET A 85 12.87 -27.69 -24.52
CA MET A 85 13.78 -26.63 -24.10
C MET A 85 13.06 -25.53 -23.32
N ARG A 86 11.90 -25.07 -23.82
CA ARG A 86 11.08 -24.07 -23.12
C ARG A 86 10.62 -24.58 -21.77
N LEU A 87 10.09 -25.80 -21.72
CA LEU A 87 9.60 -26.41 -20.48
C LEU A 87 10.72 -26.55 -19.44
N ARG A 88 11.92 -26.93 -19.89
CA ARG A 88 13.11 -27.00 -19.03
C ARG A 88 13.48 -25.63 -18.48
N SER A 89 13.60 -24.62 -19.34
CA SER A 89 13.93 -23.26 -18.89
C SER A 89 12.90 -22.70 -17.90
N GLN A 90 11.60 -22.95 -18.13
CA GLN A 90 10.54 -22.52 -17.21
C GLN A 90 10.63 -23.20 -15.85
N ARG A 91 10.98 -24.50 -15.81
CA ARG A 91 11.21 -25.21 -14.56
C ARG A 91 12.42 -24.65 -13.81
N GLU A 92 13.53 -24.43 -14.52
CA GLU A 92 14.75 -23.84 -13.94
C GLU A 92 14.46 -22.45 -13.34
N PHE A 93 13.74 -21.57 -14.05
CA PHE A 93 13.33 -20.26 -13.51
C PHE A 93 12.39 -20.38 -12.31
N LYS A 94 11.44 -21.32 -12.33
CA LYS A 94 10.53 -21.56 -11.19
C LYS A 94 11.31 -22.00 -9.95
N ASP A 95 12.28 -22.88 -10.13
CA ASP A 95 13.10 -23.39 -9.03
C ASP A 95 13.98 -22.28 -8.46
N GLU A 96 14.59 -21.47 -9.33
CA GLU A 96 15.37 -20.29 -8.93
C GLU A 96 14.53 -19.27 -8.15
N LEU A 97 13.33 -18.93 -8.64
CA LEU A 97 12.38 -18.06 -7.94
C LEU A 97 11.98 -18.62 -6.58
N SER A 98 11.81 -19.93 -6.47
CA SER A 98 11.46 -20.59 -5.21
C SER A 98 12.61 -20.48 -4.20
N VAL A 99 13.85 -20.64 -4.64
CA VAL A 99 15.05 -20.44 -3.81
C VAL A 99 15.18 -18.98 -3.38
N MET A 100 15.02 -18.02 -4.29
CA MET A 100 15.07 -16.60 -3.97
C MET A 100 13.99 -16.20 -2.96
N LEU A 101 12.76 -16.70 -3.13
CA LEU A 101 11.66 -16.45 -2.19
C LEU A 101 11.97 -17.02 -0.79
N ALA A 102 12.55 -18.22 -0.72
CA ALA A 102 12.95 -18.83 0.53
C ALA A 102 14.06 -18.01 1.22
N SER A 103 15.05 -17.54 0.48
CA SER A 103 16.11 -16.65 1.00
C SER A 103 15.52 -15.35 1.54
N LEU A 104 14.67 -14.69 0.75
CA LEU A 104 14.05 -13.42 1.16
C LEU A 104 13.18 -13.57 2.41
N ARG A 105 12.44 -14.69 2.53
CA ARG A 105 11.68 -15.00 3.74
C ARG A 105 12.59 -15.17 4.96
N SER A 106 13.68 -15.92 4.81
CA SER A 106 14.65 -16.11 5.90
C SER A 106 15.34 -14.81 6.31
N GLU A 107 15.72 -13.97 5.35
CA GLU A 107 16.32 -12.66 5.61
C GLU A 107 15.35 -11.72 6.33
N ARG A 108 14.08 -11.72 5.92
CA ARG A 108 13.03 -10.95 6.57
C ARG A 108 12.82 -11.40 8.02
N GLU A 109 12.72 -12.70 8.26
CA GLU A 109 12.55 -13.26 9.60
C GLU A 109 13.73 -12.87 10.51
N ARG A 110 14.96 -13.00 10.02
CA ARG A 110 16.16 -12.54 10.74
C ARG A 110 16.17 -11.05 11.00
N PHE A 111 15.68 -10.25 10.05
CA PHE A 111 15.58 -8.80 10.23
C PHE A 111 14.56 -8.46 11.32
N ASP A 112 13.39 -9.09 11.28
CA ASP A 112 12.33 -8.87 12.25
C ASP A 112 12.78 -9.28 13.66
N GLU A 113 13.47 -10.42 13.80
CA GLU A 113 14.06 -10.87 15.08
C GLU A 113 15.13 -9.90 15.60
N ARG A 114 16.02 -9.40 14.74
CA ARG A 114 17.02 -8.39 15.13
C ARG A 114 16.38 -7.08 15.54
N ARG A 115 15.32 -6.65 14.85
CA ARG A 115 14.59 -5.43 15.20
C ARG A 115 13.95 -5.58 16.57
N GLU A 116 13.25 -6.68 16.80
CA GLU A 116 12.58 -6.93 18.08
C GLU A 116 13.58 -7.04 19.24
N SER A 117 14.71 -7.73 19.05
CA SER A 117 15.77 -7.80 20.06
C SER A 117 16.45 -6.45 20.30
N PHE A 118 16.60 -5.63 19.27
CA PHE A 118 17.11 -4.26 19.40
C PHE A 118 16.14 -3.39 20.21
N ASP A 119 14.84 -3.43 19.89
CA ASP A 119 13.81 -2.68 20.60
C ASP A 119 13.73 -3.09 22.07
N ARG A 120 13.78 -4.40 22.35
CA ARG A 120 13.86 -4.94 23.73
C ARG A 120 15.08 -4.39 24.47
N ARG A 121 16.25 -4.42 23.84
CA ARG A 121 17.49 -3.94 24.45
C ARG A 121 17.49 -2.42 24.67
N LEU A 122 16.88 -1.66 23.77
CA LEU A 122 16.72 -0.22 23.92
C LEU A 122 15.82 0.11 25.12
N GLU A 123 14.72 -0.64 25.28
CA GLU A 123 13.81 -0.49 26.41
C GLU A 123 14.49 -0.89 27.74
N GLU A 124 15.27 -1.97 27.75
CA GLU A 124 16.08 -2.37 28.92
C GLU A 124 17.09 -1.28 29.31
N ILE A 125 17.81 -0.72 28.33
CA ILE A 125 18.76 0.38 28.57
C ILE A 125 18.03 1.60 29.12
N ARG A 126 16.86 1.94 28.56
CA ARG A 126 16.07 3.08 29.00
C ARG A 126 15.59 2.91 30.44
N LYS A 127 15.03 1.74 30.78
CA LYS A 127 14.59 1.41 32.14
C LYS A 127 15.77 1.42 33.11
N GLY A 128 16.88 0.79 32.74
CA GLY A 128 18.11 0.79 33.56
C GLY A 128 18.64 2.20 33.83
N ALA A 129 18.70 3.06 32.81
CA ALA A 129 19.15 4.45 32.96
C ALA A 129 18.20 5.27 33.84
N GLN A 130 16.88 5.04 33.75
CA GLN A 130 15.90 5.71 34.60
C GLN A 130 16.03 5.25 36.06
N GLU A 131 16.16 3.95 36.30
CA GLU A 131 16.38 3.40 37.65
C GLU A 131 17.69 3.90 38.27
N GLU A 132 18.77 3.93 37.49
CA GLU A 132 20.07 4.46 37.92
C GLU A 132 19.97 5.96 38.24
N GLY A 133 19.29 6.73 37.38
CA GLY A 133 19.02 8.15 37.63
C GLY A 133 18.25 8.39 38.93
N ILE A 134 17.21 7.61 39.21
CA ILE A 134 16.47 7.69 40.48
C ILE A 134 17.37 7.37 41.67
N ARG A 135 18.20 6.32 41.59
CA ARG A 135 19.15 5.98 42.67
C ARG A 135 20.17 7.09 42.91
N GLU A 136 20.63 7.75 41.86
CA GLU A 136 21.58 8.85 42.00
C GLU A 136 20.94 10.10 42.60
N VAL A 137 19.69 10.40 42.23
CA VAL A 137 18.87 11.43 42.89
C VAL A 137 18.70 11.10 44.37
N GLN A 138 18.40 9.85 44.73
CA GLN A 138 18.30 9.41 46.12
C GLN A 138 19.60 9.63 46.89
N ARG A 139 20.76 9.23 46.34
CA ARG A 139 22.07 9.44 46.97
C ARG A 139 22.36 10.92 47.16
N THR A 140 22.06 11.74 46.16
CA THR A 140 22.25 13.19 46.22
C THR A 140 21.40 13.79 47.33
N LEU A 141 20.11 13.48 47.40
CA LEU A 141 19.22 13.96 48.45
C LEU A 141 19.62 13.49 49.85
N GLN A 142 20.21 12.30 49.99
CA GLN A 142 20.71 11.81 51.28
C GLN A 142 22.00 12.52 51.73
N ALA A 143 22.78 13.03 50.78
CA ALA A 143 24.02 13.75 51.03
C ALA A 143 23.80 15.25 51.33
N LEU A 144 22.70 15.82 50.83
CA LEU A 144 22.30 17.20 51.12
C LEU A 144 21.75 17.37 52.55
N GLU A 145 21.68 18.62 52.98
CA GLU A 145 21.01 18.99 54.24
C GLU A 145 19.50 18.78 54.15
N ALA A 146 18.87 18.45 55.29
CA ALA A 146 17.47 18.05 55.34
C ALA A 146 16.51 19.11 54.75
N GLU A 147 16.75 20.39 55.06
CA GLU A 147 15.96 21.52 54.56
C GLU A 147 16.03 21.63 53.03
N GLN A 148 17.23 21.46 52.44
CA GLN A 148 17.42 21.52 50.98
C GLN A 148 16.75 20.33 50.29
N SER A 149 16.85 19.14 50.87
CA SER A 149 16.20 17.95 50.34
C SER A 149 14.68 18.06 50.37
N LYS A 150 14.11 18.64 51.44
CA LYS A 150 12.67 18.97 51.52
C LYS A 150 12.25 19.89 50.37
N GLU A 151 12.96 20.99 50.16
CA GLU A 151 12.66 21.95 49.07
C GLU A 151 12.67 21.29 47.68
N LEU A 152 13.65 20.41 47.42
CA LEU A 152 13.72 19.68 46.16
C LEU A 152 12.57 18.69 45.99
N LEU A 153 12.18 17.98 47.06
CA LEU A 153 11.04 17.06 47.03
C LEU A 153 9.71 17.80 46.80
N LEU A 154 9.54 18.98 47.39
CA LEU A 154 8.38 19.84 47.17
C LEU A 154 8.29 20.32 45.71
N ARG A 155 9.42 20.73 45.11
CA ARG A 155 9.46 21.08 43.69
C ARG A 155 9.09 19.90 42.80
N MET A 156 9.61 18.70 43.08
CA MET A 156 9.23 17.50 42.34
C MET A 156 7.74 17.17 42.49
N PHE A 157 7.17 17.38 43.68
CA PHE A 157 5.75 17.23 43.92
C PHE A 157 4.94 18.21 43.06
N ASP A 158 5.33 19.48 43.04
CA ASP A 158 4.67 20.54 42.28
C ASP A 158 4.77 20.33 40.76
N ASP A 159 5.87 19.73 40.30
CA ASP A 159 6.07 19.27 38.92
C ASP A 159 5.24 18.03 38.55
N LYS A 160 4.30 17.61 39.41
CA LYS A 160 3.43 16.42 39.26
C LYS A 160 4.19 15.10 39.25
N ARG A 161 5.41 15.06 39.80
CA ARG A 161 6.24 13.84 39.91
C ARG A 161 6.13 13.20 41.30
N ILE A 162 4.91 13.15 41.83
CA ILE A 162 4.64 12.64 43.17
C ILE A 162 5.01 11.15 43.32
N ASP A 163 4.87 10.35 42.27
CA ASP A 163 5.20 8.93 42.30
C ASP A 163 6.72 8.70 42.43
N ASP A 164 7.53 9.55 41.78
CA ASP A 164 8.99 9.57 41.96
C ASP A 164 9.35 9.96 43.40
N VAL A 165 8.69 10.98 43.96
CA VAL A 165 8.90 11.44 45.35
C VAL A 165 8.61 10.31 46.34
N VAL A 166 7.49 9.61 46.15
CA VAL A 166 7.11 8.46 46.98
C VAL A 166 8.17 7.35 46.90
N ASN A 167 8.61 6.98 45.69
CA ASN A 167 9.65 5.96 45.50
C ASN A 167 10.98 6.34 46.14
N ILE A 168 11.39 7.61 46.03
CA ILE A 168 12.61 8.16 46.63
C ILE A 168 12.54 8.08 48.16
N ILE A 169 11.43 8.50 48.76
CA ILE A 169 11.24 8.51 50.22
C ILE A 169 11.13 7.08 50.77
N GLN A 170 10.45 6.16 50.09
CA GLN A 170 10.33 4.76 50.54
C GLN A 170 11.69 4.05 50.61
N ALA A 171 12.54 4.27 49.61
CA ALA A 171 13.85 3.63 49.50
C ALA A 171 14.93 4.27 50.39
N MET A 172 14.64 5.40 51.02
CA MET A 172 15.60 6.12 51.86
C MET A 172 15.77 5.44 53.24
N PRO A 173 17.00 5.42 53.81
CA PRO A 173 17.21 5.00 55.19
C PRO A 173 16.34 5.77 56.19
N ILE A 174 15.86 5.09 57.23
CA ILE A 174 14.90 5.63 58.20
C ILE A 174 15.40 6.93 58.84
N ASP A 175 16.68 7.01 59.19
CA ASP A 175 17.25 8.18 59.86
C ASP A 175 17.19 9.42 58.96
N LYS A 176 17.68 9.31 57.72
CA LYS A 176 17.64 10.40 56.73
C LYS A 176 16.22 10.80 56.36
N ARG A 177 15.34 9.81 56.21
CA ARG A 177 13.92 10.06 55.96
C ARG A 177 13.31 10.85 57.11
N LYS A 178 13.54 10.43 58.35
CA LYS A 178 13.01 11.13 59.53
C LYS A 178 13.46 12.59 59.57
N ASP A 179 14.75 12.83 59.34
CA ASP A 179 15.31 14.19 59.37
C ASP A 179 14.65 15.08 58.30
N ILE A 180 14.52 14.60 57.06
CA ILE A 180 13.89 15.36 55.97
C ILE A 180 12.40 15.60 56.22
N LEU A 181 11.65 14.60 56.70
CA LEU A 181 10.22 14.75 56.93
C LEU A 181 9.92 15.70 58.11
N ALA A 182 10.85 15.87 59.05
CA ALA A 182 10.71 16.80 60.16
C ALA A 182 10.75 18.28 59.72
N GLU A 183 11.37 18.59 58.58
CA GLU A 183 11.49 19.95 58.04
C GLU A 183 10.20 20.46 57.36
N PHE A 184 9.18 19.61 57.18
CA PHE A 184 7.87 20.01 56.64
C PHE A 184 7.05 20.72 57.73
N ALA A 185 7.24 22.05 57.84
CA ALA A 185 6.74 22.82 58.97
C ALA A 185 5.45 23.61 58.68
N SER A 186 5.26 24.10 57.46
CA SER A 186 4.07 24.90 57.12
C SER A 186 2.83 24.04 56.88
N VAL A 187 1.64 24.63 57.01
CA VAL A 187 0.36 23.93 56.83
C VAL A 187 0.25 23.33 55.41
N GLU A 188 0.64 24.10 54.39
CA GLU A 188 0.60 23.63 53.00
C GLU A 188 1.59 22.48 52.74
N GLU A 189 2.78 22.53 53.35
CA GLU A 189 3.76 21.45 53.27
C GLU A 189 3.27 20.18 53.97
N GLN A 190 2.59 20.32 55.12
CA GLN A 190 2.03 19.19 55.86
C GLN A 190 0.92 18.48 55.08
N ASP A 191 0.09 19.21 54.33
CA ASP A 191 -0.93 18.62 53.45
C ASP A 191 -0.26 17.79 52.33
N LYS A 192 0.80 18.32 51.72
CA LYS A 192 1.59 17.58 50.71
C LYS A 192 2.26 16.35 51.30
N LEU A 193 2.85 16.48 52.49
CA LEU A 193 3.43 15.36 53.23
C LEU A 193 2.38 14.29 53.55
N HIS A 194 1.19 14.70 53.97
CA HIS A 194 0.09 13.77 54.24
C HIS A 194 -0.28 12.96 52.99
N GLU A 195 -0.38 13.61 51.83
CA GLU A 195 -0.65 12.93 50.56
C GLU A 195 0.47 11.95 50.18
N ILE A 196 1.74 12.33 50.36
CA ILE A 196 2.90 11.45 50.14
C ILE A 196 2.78 10.20 51.03
N LEU A 197 2.53 10.39 52.33
CA LEU A 197 2.41 9.28 53.29
C LEU A 197 1.18 8.40 53.02
N ARG A 198 0.06 8.99 52.61
CA ARG A 198 -1.15 8.26 52.22
C ARG A 198 -0.84 7.33 51.04
N ARG A 199 -0.19 7.83 50.00
CA ARG A 199 0.23 7.03 48.83
C ARG A 199 1.19 5.90 49.20
N ILE A 200 2.13 6.16 50.11
CA ILE A 200 3.01 5.13 50.65
C ILE A 200 2.18 4.03 51.35
N GLY A 201 1.18 4.41 52.15
CA GLY A 201 0.27 3.48 52.82
C GLY A 201 -0.60 2.67 51.85
N ASP A 202 -1.04 3.30 50.76
CA ASP A 202 -1.84 2.67 49.69
C ASP A 202 -0.99 1.78 48.75
N GLY A 203 0.33 1.71 48.95
CA GLY A 203 1.25 0.93 48.12
C GLY A 203 1.51 1.52 46.73
N MET A 204 1.14 2.78 46.50
CA MET A 204 1.41 3.49 45.26
C MET A 204 2.90 3.89 45.19
N PRO A 205 3.48 3.99 43.98
CA PRO A 205 2.90 3.72 42.66
C PRO A 205 2.94 2.24 42.23
N THR A 206 3.45 1.34 43.08
CA THR A 206 3.59 -0.08 42.71
C THR A 206 2.23 -0.73 42.43
N THR A 207 1.22 -0.44 43.25
CA THR A 207 -0.15 -0.96 43.06
C THR A 207 -0.78 -0.48 41.77
N THR A 208 -0.66 0.80 41.44
CA THR A 208 -1.19 1.38 40.19
C THR A 208 -0.55 0.75 38.95
N VAL A 209 0.77 0.49 38.98
CA VAL A 209 1.45 -0.18 37.86
C VAL A 209 0.99 -1.64 37.71
N ILE A 210 0.72 -2.33 38.82
CA ILE A 210 0.19 -3.71 38.80
C ILE A 210 -1.22 -3.74 38.24
N ASP A 211 -2.09 -2.81 38.65
CA ASP A 211 -3.47 -2.74 38.18
C ASP A 211 -3.53 -2.42 36.67
N ASP A 212 -2.72 -1.46 36.21
CA ASP A 212 -2.58 -1.14 34.78
C ASP A 212 -2.10 -2.35 33.96
N ALA A 213 -1.11 -3.10 34.47
CA ALA A 213 -0.61 -4.30 33.81
C ALA A 213 -1.63 -5.46 33.80
N GLN A 214 -2.56 -5.48 34.76
CA GLN A 214 -3.67 -6.43 34.83
C GLN A 214 -4.91 -5.95 34.03
N GLY A 215 -4.87 -4.73 33.47
CA GLY A 215 -5.97 -4.13 32.72
C GLY A 215 -7.21 -3.82 33.57
N ARG A 216 -7.00 -3.48 34.85
CA ARG A 216 -8.06 -3.12 35.80
C ARG A 216 -8.22 -1.61 35.94
#